data_AF-A0A952GFC3-F1
#
_entry.id   AF-A0A952GFC3-F1
#
_cell.length_a   1.000
_cell.length_b   1.000
_cell.length_c   1.000
_cell.angle_alpha   90.00
_cell.angle_beta   90.00
_cell.angle_gamma   90.00
#
_symmetry.space_group_name_H-M   'P 1'
#
loop_
_entity.id
_entity.type
_entity.pdbx_description
1 polymer ?
#
loop_
_entity_poly.entity_id
_entity_poly.type
_entity_poly.pdbx_seq_one_letter_code
_entity_poly.pdbx_strand_id
1 'polypeptide(L)'
;MSEMGWTDTHRRWNALQDIEARANAGTLDMLPWSPEYADLFGDRDGLAAALRSRWEQARRAQLDSHLPEHVLEEQWCRLHTRHRGVLRLLERYDATRADEADPVPA
;
A
#
# COMPACT_ATOMS: atom_id res chain seq x y z
N MET A 1 27.70 -5.05 11.46
CA MET A 1 26.26 -5.17 11.18
C MET A 1 26.03 -4.43 9.88
N SER A 2 25.75 -5.17 8.81
CA SER A 2 26.11 -4.79 7.45
C SER A 2 25.25 -3.67 6.85
N GLU A 3 25.91 -2.73 6.15
CA GLU A 3 25.31 -1.68 5.31
C GLU A 3 24.24 -2.20 4.33
N MET A 4 24.28 -3.48 3.94
CA MET A 4 23.32 -4.09 3.01
C MET A 4 21.86 -4.05 3.51
N GLY A 5 21.60 -4.34 4.80
CA GLY A 5 20.23 -4.33 5.34
C GLY A 5 19.62 -2.93 5.41
N TRP A 6 20.46 -1.90 5.53
CA TRP A 6 20.04 -0.50 5.52
C TRP A 6 19.72 -0.03 4.10
N THR A 7 20.55 -0.40 3.12
CA THR A 7 20.29 -0.09 1.70
C THR A 7 19.02 -0.76 1.20
N ASP A 8 18.76 -2.02 1.56
CA ASP A 8 17.53 -2.71 1.15
C ASP A 8 16.29 -2.16 1.84
N THR A 9 16.39 -1.80 3.12
CA THR A 9 15.29 -1.13 3.85
C THR A 9 14.94 0.20 3.18
N HIS A 10 15.95 1.01 2.84
CA HIS A 10 15.74 2.27 2.14
C HIS A 10 15.16 2.08 0.74
N ARG A 11 15.62 1.08 -0.02
CA ARG A 11 15.07 0.76 -1.34
C ARG A 11 13.61 0.34 -1.26
N ARG A 12 13.26 -0.53 -0.31
CA ARG A 12 11.85 -0.91 -0.05
C ARG A 12 11.02 0.32 0.29
N TRP A 13 11.53 1.21 1.14
CA TRP A 13 10.80 2.43 1.51
C TRP A 13 10.60 3.39 0.33
N ASN A 14 11.65 3.62 -0.48
CA ASN A 14 11.58 4.45 -1.68
C ASN A 14 10.60 3.89 -2.71
N ALA A 15 10.62 2.57 -2.94
CA ALA A 15 9.68 1.90 -3.84
C ALA A 15 8.23 2.10 -3.38
N LEU A 16 7.94 1.93 -2.09
CA LEU A 16 6.59 2.17 -1.55
C LEU A 16 6.14 3.63 -1.71
N GLN A 17 7.04 4.60 -1.48
CA GLN A 17 6.75 6.02 -1.68
C GLN A 17 6.44 6.36 -3.15
N ASP A 18 7.23 5.83 -4.09
CA ASP A 18 7.00 6.03 -5.53
C ASP A 18 5.65 5.47 -5.97
N ILE A 19 5.36 4.22 -5.58
CA ILE A 19 4.09 3.56 -5.91
C ILE A 19 2.91 4.37 -5.32
N GLU A 20 3.02 4.82 -4.07
CA GLU A 20 2.00 5.64 -3.42
C GLU A 20 1.77 6.96 -4.16
N ALA A 21 2.84 7.68 -4.51
CA ALA A 21 2.75 8.95 -5.24
C ALA A 21 2.09 8.77 -6.61
N ARG A 22 2.52 7.76 -7.37
CA ARG A 22 1.98 7.45 -8.70
C ARG A 22 0.52 6.99 -8.65
N ALA A 23 0.15 6.20 -7.65
CA ALA A 23 -1.22 5.78 -7.42
C ALA A 23 -2.13 6.96 -7.15
N ASN A 24 -1.72 7.86 -6.26
CA ASN A 24 -2.50 9.04 -5.90
C ASN A 24 -2.58 10.08 -7.02
N ALA A 25 -1.57 10.14 -7.87
CA ALA A 25 -1.59 10.90 -9.13
C ALA A 25 -2.52 10.28 -10.21
N GLY A 26 -3.05 9.08 -9.98
CA GLY A 26 -3.90 8.38 -10.95
C GLY A 26 -3.14 7.78 -12.13
N THR A 27 -1.83 7.60 -12.00
CA THR A 27 -0.96 7.05 -13.07
C THR A 27 -0.80 5.53 -12.99
N LEU A 28 -1.43 4.90 -12.00
CA LEU A 28 -1.44 3.45 -11.80
C LEU A 28 -2.89 2.96 -11.74
N ASP A 29 -3.20 2.03 -12.63
CA ASP A 29 -4.49 1.33 -12.64
C ASP A 29 -4.40 -0.08 -12.05
N MET A 30 -3.20 -0.63 -11.91
CA MET A 30 -2.95 -1.95 -11.29
C MET A 30 -1.64 -1.92 -10.50
N LEU A 31 -1.48 -2.89 -9.58
CA LEU A 31 -0.28 -3.01 -8.76
C LEU A 31 0.93 -3.20 -9.69
N PRO A 32 1.90 -2.26 -9.70
CA PRO A 32 3.04 -2.37 -10.59
C PRO A 32 3.92 -3.52 -10.10
N TRP A 33 4.19 -4.49 -10.98
CA TRP A 33 5.01 -5.65 -10.65
C TRP A 33 6.19 -5.76 -11.62
N SER A 34 7.39 -5.88 -11.07
CA SER A 34 8.65 -6.04 -11.81
C SER A 34 9.58 -7.02 -11.07
N PRO A 35 10.61 -7.56 -11.73
CA PRO A 35 11.63 -8.38 -11.08
C PRO A 35 12.33 -7.66 -9.92
N GLU A 36 12.57 -6.35 -10.05
CA GLU A 36 13.14 -5.53 -8.97
C GLU A 36 12.23 -5.51 -7.72
N TYR A 37 10.92 -5.52 -7.91
CA TYR A 37 9.98 -5.66 -6.80
C TYR A 37 9.89 -7.08 -6.25
N ALA A 38 10.20 -8.10 -7.05
CA ALA A 38 10.34 -9.47 -6.53
C ALA A 38 11.53 -9.58 -5.58
N ASP A 39 12.68 -8.99 -5.93
CA ASP A 39 13.86 -8.95 -5.05
C ASP A 39 13.55 -8.20 -3.74
N LEU A 40 12.78 -7.12 -3.84
CA LEU A 40 12.45 -6.29 -2.70
C LEU A 40 11.30 -6.82 -1.85
N PHE A 41 10.29 -7.48 -2.41
CA PHE A 41 9.03 -7.82 -1.71
C PHE A 41 8.67 -9.30 -1.75
N GLY A 42 9.43 -10.12 -2.48
CA GLY A 42 9.20 -11.55 -2.71
C GLY A 42 8.23 -11.78 -3.87
N ASP A 43 6.96 -11.42 -3.66
CA ASP A 43 5.89 -11.61 -4.64
C ASP A 43 4.88 -10.43 -4.60
N ARG A 44 3.88 -10.50 -5.48
CA ARG A 44 2.83 -9.47 -5.57
C ARG A 44 2.05 -9.35 -4.27
N ASP A 45 1.84 -10.45 -3.55
CA ASP A 45 1.13 -10.45 -2.26
C ASP A 45 1.97 -9.76 -1.19
N GLY A 46 3.28 -9.97 -1.18
CA GLY A 46 4.23 -9.29 -0.32
C GLY A 46 4.28 -7.80 -0.57
N LEU A 47 4.19 -7.35 -1.83
CA LEU A 47 4.07 -5.92 -2.16
C LEU A 47 2.73 -5.34 -1.70
N ALA A 48 1.61 -6.03 -1.96
CA ALA A 48 0.29 -5.61 -1.50
C ALA A 48 0.22 -5.54 0.04
N ALA A 49 0.77 -6.54 0.73
CA ALA A 49 0.86 -6.58 2.19
C ALA A 49 1.74 -5.44 2.75
N ALA A 50 2.85 -5.10 2.07
CA ALA A 50 3.69 -3.97 2.46
C ALA A 50 2.96 -2.63 2.33
N LEU A 51 2.20 -2.42 1.24
CA LEU A 51 1.37 -1.23 1.05
C LEU A 51 0.25 -1.14 2.11
N ARG A 52 -0.43 -2.24 2.43
CA ARG A 52 -1.42 -2.29 3.52
C ARG A 52 -0.81 -1.95 4.88
N SER A 53 0.33 -2.56 5.19
CA SER A 53 1.04 -2.32 6.45
C SER A 53 1.46 -0.87 6.59
N ARG A 54 1.85 -0.23 5.49
CA ARG A 54 2.21 1.18 5.44
C ARG A 54 1.00 2.10 5.64
N TRP A 55 -0.12 1.80 4.99
CA TRP A 55 -1.40 2.50 5.21
C TRP A 55 -1.83 2.42 6.68
N GLU A 56 -1.77 1.22 7.28
CA GLU A 56 -2.12 1.01 8.68
C GLU A 56 -1.22 1.79 9.63
N GLN A 57 0.08 1.87 9.34
CA GLN A 57 1.02 2.71 10.09
C GLN A 57 0.70 4.20 9.96
N ALA A 58 0.39 4.69 8.76
CA ALA A 58 -0.01 6.08 8.55
C ALA A 58 -1.30 6.43 9.30
N ARG A 59 -2.27 5.50 9.31
CA ARG A 59 -3.49 5.60 10.09
C ARG A 59 -3.23 5.72 11.58
N ARG A 60 -2.45 4.80 12.15
CA ARG A 60 -2.12 4.81 13.59
C ARG A 60 -1.32 6.03 14.01
N ALA A 61 -0.45 6.54 13.14
CA ALA A 61 0.38 7.71 13.45
C ALA A 61 -0.41 9.02 13.41
N GLN A 62 -1.45 9.11 12.57
CA GLN A 62 -2.21 10.35 12.38
C GLN A 62 -3.46 10.43 13.25
N LEU A 63 -4.04 9.29 13.66
CA LEU A 63 -5.21 9.26 14.53
C LEU A 63 -4.79 9.13 15.99
N ASP A 64 -4.55 10.26 16.65
CA ASP A 64 -4.40 10.30 18.11
C ASP A 64 -5.78 10.14 18.77
N SER A 65 -6.01 9.00 19.42
CA SER A 65 -7.29 8.65 20.05
C SER A 65 -7.73 9.58 21.18
N HIS A 66 -6.89 10.52 21.61
CA HIS A 66 -7.25 11.53 22.61
C HIS A 66 -7.91 12.78 22.00
N LEU A 67 -8.00 12.88 20.67
CA LEU A 67 -8.66 14.01 20.02
C LEU A 67 -10.19 13.88 20.05
N PRO A 68 -10.92 15.01 20.01
CA PRO A 68 -12.38 14.99 19.87
C PRO A 68 -12.83 14.26 18.59
N GLU A 69 -13.99 13.61 18.64
CA GLU A 69 -14.54 12.80 17.54
C GLU A 69 -14.57 13.52 16.19
N HIS A 70 -15.05 14.77 16.15
CA HIS A 70 -15.07 15.56 14.91
C HIS A 70 -13.68 15.80 14.30
N VAL A 71 -12.64 15.92 15.14
CA VAL A 71 -11.26 16.08 14.67
C VAL A 71 -10.73 14.76 14.11
N LEU A 72 -11.07 13.64 14.76
CA LEU A 72 -10.74 12.30 14.27
C LEU A 72 -11.40 12.02 12.91
N GLU A 73 -12.67 12.39 12.74
CA GLU A 73 -13.39 12.25 11.46
C GLU A 73 -12.76 13.10 10.36
N GLU A 74 -12.40 14.36 10.65
CA GLU A 74 -11.71 15.21 9.69
C GLU A 74 -10.34 14.64 9.28
N GLN A 75 -9.56 14.18 10.26
CA GLN A 75 -8.26 13.54 10.00
C GLN A 75 -8.43 12.26 9.19
N TRP A 76 -9.44 11.45 9.51
CA TRP A 76 -9.79 10.25 8.76
C TRP A 76 -10.13 10.58 7.30
N CYS A 77 -11.00 11.56 7.05
CA CYS A 77 -11.36 12.00 5.70
C CYS A 77 -10.15 12.49 4.90
N ARG A 78 -9.27 13.29 5.54
CA ARG A 78 -8.04 13.79 4.92
C ARG A 78 -7.08 12.65 4.59
N LEU A 79 -6.88 11.73 5.52
CA LEU A 79 -6.02 10.57 5.37
C LEU A 79 -6.55 9.66 4.25
N HIS A 80 -7.84 9.32 4.26
CA HIS A 80 -8.46 8.51 3.22
C HIS A 80 -8.36 9.17 1.84
N THR A 81 -8.61 10.48 1.75
CA THR A 81 -8.46 11.25 0.50
C THR A 81 -7.03 11.21 -0.02
N ARG A 82 -6.05 11.39 0.87
CA ARG A 82 -4.62 11.37 0.51
C ARG A 82 -4.17 10.01 -0.03
N HIS A 83 -4.72 8.91 0.50
CA HIS A 83 -4.31 7.55 0.13
C HIS A 83 -5.29 6.83 -0.82
N ARG A 84 -6.28 7.55 -1.36
CA ARG A 84 -7.35 6.99 -2.20
C ARG A 84 -6.83 6.15 -3.37
N GLY A 85 -5.70 6.55 -3.97
CA GLY A 85 -5.12 5.85 -5.11
C GLY A 85 -4.55 4.48 -4.71
N VAL A 86 -3.91 4.41 -3.54
CA VAL A 86 -3.39 3.16 -2.99
C VAL A 86 -4.53 2.23 -2.57
N LEU A 87 -5.57 2.75 -1.92
CA LEU A 87 -6.74 1.96 -1.53
C LEU A 87 -7.42 1.33 -2.76
N ARG A 88 -7.65 2.13 -3.80
CA ARG A 88 -8.18 1.66 -5.09
C ARG A 88 -7.32 0.55 -5.71
N LEU A 89 -5.99 0.70 -5.67
CA LEU A 89 -5.07 -0.32 -6.19
C LEU A 89 -5.18 -1.64 -5.43
N LEU A 90 -5.25 -1.58 -4.10
CA LEU A 90 -5.36 -2.77 -3.25
C LEU A 90 -6.70 -3.47 -3.46
N GLU A 91 -7.80 -2.72 -3.52
CA GLU A 91 -9.14 -3.26 -3.80
C GLU A 91 -9.19 -4.00 -5.14
N ARG A 92 -8.60 -3.41 -6.19
CA ARG A 92 -8.56 -4.04 -7.51
C ARG A 92 -7.69 -5.30 -7.51
N TYR A 93 -6.57 -5.27 -6.80
CA TYR A 93 -5.70 -6.44 -6.65
C TYR A 93 -6.43 -7.60 -5.96
N ASP A 94 -7.17 -7.31 -4.88
CA ASP A 94 -7.97 -8.30 -4.16
C ASP A 94 -9.10 -8.86 -5.03
N ALA A 95 -9.76 -8.03 -5.83
CA ALA A 95 -10.78 -8.49 -6.79
C ALA A 95 -10.19 -9.44 -7.84
N THR A 96 -9.01 -9.13 -8.40
CA THR A 96 -8.32 -10.03 -9.35
C THR A 96 -7.90 -11.33 -8.67
N ARG A 97 -7.41 -11.27 -7.43
CA ARG A 97 -7.04 -12.47 -6.65
C ARG A 97 -8.23 -13.37 -6.35
N ALA A 98 -9.38 -12.78 -6.02
CA ALA A 98 -10.60 -13.53 -5.76
C ALA A 98 -11.12 -14.23 -7.03
N ASP A 99 -11.06 -13.55 -8.19
CA ASP A 99 -11.42 -14.12 -9.50
C ASP A 99 -10.51 -15.28 -9.89
N GLU A 100 -9.19 -15.15 -9.68
CA GLU A 100 -8.21 -16.23 -9.90
C GLU A 100 -8.44 -17.44 -8.97
N ALA A 101 -9.02 -17.23 -7.78
CA ALA A 101 -9.24 -18.26 -6.77
C ALA A 101 -10.59 -18.98 -6.90
N ASP A 102 -11.51 -18.50 -7.75
CA ASP A 102 -12.81 -19.11 -8.02
C ASP A 102 -12.79 -19.87 -9.36
N PRO A 103 -12.35 -21.14 -9.40
CA PRO A 103 -12.38 -21.92 -10.63
C PRO A 103 -13.83 -22.21 -11.02
N VAL A 104 -14.29 -21.60 -12.12
CA VAL A 104 -15.57 -21.93 -12.75
C VAL A 104 -15.62 -23.45 -12.97
N PRO A 105 -16.56 -24.19 -12.34
CA PRO A 105 -16.67 -25.62 -12.57
C PRO A 105 -17.12 -25.87 -14.01
N ALA A 106 -16.40 -26.78 -14.68
CA ALA A 106 -16.67 -27.24 -16.04
C ALA A 106 -17.99 -28.01 -16.14
#